data_AF-C6VYZ1-F1
#
_entry.id   AF-C6VYZ1-F1
#
_cell.length_a   1.000
_cell.length_b   1.000
_cell.length_c   1.000
_cell.angle_alpha   90.00
_cell.angle_beta   90.00
_cell.angle_gamma   90.00
#
_symmetry.space_group_name_H-M   'P 1'
#
loop_
_entity.id
_entity.type
_entity.pdbx_description
1 polymer ?
#
loop_
_entity_poly.entity_id
_entity_poly.type
_entity_poly.pdbx_seq_one_letter_code
_entity_poly.pdbx_strand_id
1 'polypeptide(L)' 'MTGIRYNTDAQGHKTEVIIDLKKHGEIVEDILDALLIEERRNEESIPFEEFVEQLKAEGKFDE' A
#
# COMPACT_ATOMS: atom_id res chain seq x y z
N MET A 1 19.50 -9.39 -9.37
CA MET A 1 18.46 -8.97 -8.40
C MET A 1 18.98 -9.16 -6.97
N THR A 2 19.89 -8.29 -6.49
CA THR A 2 20.38 -8.41 -5.11
C THR A 2 19.36 -7.85 -4.13
N GLY A 3 19.21 -8.45 -2.96
CA GLY A 3 18.23 -8.00 -1.96
C GLY A 3 16.79 -8.46 -2.22
N ILE A 4 16.56 -9.39 -3.16
CA ILE A 4 15.25 -10.01 -3.38
C ILE A 4 15.40 -11.52 -3.19
N ARG A 5 14.57 -12.10 -2.34
CA ARG A 5 14.49 -13.55 -2.09
C ARG A 5 13.05 -14.00 -2.25
N TYR A 6 12.85 -15.23 -2.72
CA TYR A 6 11.54 -15.84 -2.82
C TYR A 6 11.44 -17.03 -1.89
N ASN A 7 10.27 -17.18 -1.28
CA ASN A 7 9.86 -18.44 -0.69
C ASN A 7 9.10 -19.24 -1.75
N THR A 8 9.27 -20.56 -1.73
CA THR A 8 8.60 -21.46 -2.67
C THR A 8 7.86 -22.56 -1.95
N ASP A 9 6.73 -22.98 -2.50
CA ASP A 9 6.02 -24.18 -2.08
C ASP A 9 6.81 -25.46 -2.39
N ALA A 10 6.25 -26.61 -2.02
CA ALA A 10 6.88 -27.92 -2.26
C ALA A 10 6.99 -28.29 -3.74
N GLN A 11 6.21 -27.63 -4.61
CA GLN A 11 6.22 -27.82 -6.06
C GLN A 11 7.18 -26.84 -6.75
N GLY A 12 7.75 -25.88 -6.01
CA GLY A 12 8.68 -24.87 -6.50
C GLY A 12 8.01 -23.58 -7.00
N HIS A 13 6.71 -23.38 -6.79
CA HIS A 13 6.05 -22.12 -7.12
C HIS A 13 6.40 -21.07 -6.08
N LYS A 14 6.64 -19.84 -6.54
CA LYS A 14 6.91 -18.70 -5.66
C LYS A 14 5.63 -18.28 -4.97
N THR A 15 5.64 -18.26 -3.65
CA THR A 15 4.48 -17.93 -2.81
C THR A 15 4.62 -16.56 -2.16
N GLU A 16 5.83 -16.24 -1.69
CA GLU A 16 6.14 -14.94 -1.08
C GLU A 16 7.47 -14.39 -1.58
N VAL A 17 7.67 -13.08 -1.39
CA VAL A 17 8.91 -12.38 -1.69
C VAL A 17 9.37 -11.58 -0.47
N ILE A 18 10.68 -11.61 -0.19
CA ILE A 18 11.35 -10.79 0.82
C ILE A 18 12.24 -9.79 0.09
N ILE A 19 12.02 -8.50 0.31
CA ILE A 19 12.69 -7.40 -0.38
C ILE A 19 13.46 -6.53 0.63
N ASP A 20 14.73 -6.23 0.32
CA ASP A 20 15.58 -5.33 1.09
C ASP A 20 15.17 -3.87 0.86
N LEU A 21 14.53 -3.27 1.86
CA LEU A 21 14.04 -1.88 1.81
C LEU A 21 15.16 -0.84 1.69
N LYS A 22 16.39 -1.13 2.12
CA LYS A 22 17.50 -0.16 1.93
C LYS A 22 17.88 -0.01 0.46
N LYS A 23 17.60 -1.03 -0.35
CA LYS A 23 17.92 -1.04 -1.78
C LYS A 23 16.72 -0.72 -2.65
N HIS A 24 15.53 -1.13 -2.21
CA HIS A 24 14.31 -1.16 -3.02
C HIS A 24 13.10 -0.58 -2.27
N GLY A 25 13.31 0.32 -1.31
CA GLY A 25 12.24 0.88 -0.49
C GLY A 25 11.15 1.56 -1.33
N GLU A 26 11.55 2.42 -2.27
CA GLU A 26 10.64 3.17 -3.14
C GLU A 26 9.68 2.25 -3.91
N ILE A 27 10.19 1.21 -4.57
CA ILE A 27 9.33 0.28 -5.33
C ILE A 27 8.42 -0.55 -4.42
N VAL A 28 8.82 -0.82 -3.17
CA VAL A 28 7.95 -1.52 -2.22
C VAL A 28 6.80 -0.62 -1.79
N GLU A 29 7.07 0.68 -1.58
CA GLU A 29 6.03 1.69 -1.30
C GLU A 29 5.00 1.74 -2.44
N ASP A 30 5.46 1.86 -3.70
CA ASP A 30 4.58 1.86 -4.87
C ASP A 30 3.71 0.59 -4.97
N ILE A 31 4.28 -0.59 -4.66
CA ILE A 31 3.54 -1.85 -4.67
C ILE A 31 2.44 -1.85 -3.60
N LEU A 32 2.75 -1.39 -2.40
CA LEU A 32 1.79 -1.34 -1.29
C LEU A 32 0.67 -0.33 -1.56
N ASP A 33 1.00 0.82 -2.12
CA ASP A 33 0.01 1.83 -2.52
C ASP A 33 -0.93 1.29 -3.61
N ALA A 34 -0.40 0.57 -4.60
CA ALA A 34 -1.22 -0.04 -5.64
C ALA A 34 -2.17 -1.12 -5.07
N LEU A 35 -1.70 -1.93 -4.11
CA LEU A 35 -2.55 -2.90 -3.43
C LEU A 35 -3.66 -2.22 -2.62
N LEU A 36 -3.34 -1.15 -1.89
CA LEU A 36 -4.31 -0.37 -1.13
C LEU A 36 -5.39 0.23 -2.06
N ILE A 37 -5.00 0.77 -3.22
CA ILE A 37 -5.95 1.28 -4.21
C ILE A 37 -6.88 0.16 -4.71
N GLU A 38 -6.35 -1.03 -4.97
CA GLU A 38 -7.16 -2.17 -5.43
C GLU A 38 -8.16 -2.63 -4.36
N GLU A 39 -7.72 -2.74 -3.11
CA GLU A 39 -8.60 -3.10 -1.98
C GLU A 39 -9.76 -2.12 -1.84
N ARG A 40 -9.49 -0.83 -2.05
CA ARG A 40 -10.45 0.25 -1.89
C ARG A 40 -11.22 0.60 -3.16
N ARG A 41 -10.99 -0.11 -4.28
CA ARG A 41 -11.56 0.19 -5.60
C ARG A 41 -13.09 0.31 -5.60
N ASN A 42 -13.76 -0.48 -4.76
CA ASN A 42 -15.23 -0.56 -4.70
C ASN A 42 -15.82 0.11 -3.46
N GLU A 43 -15.01 0.80 -2.66
CA GLU A 43 -15.53 1.60 -1.54
C GLU A 43 -16.36 2.77 -2.06
N GLU A 44 -17.42 3.13 -1.33
CA GLU A 44 -18.21 4.32 -1.66
C GLU A 44 -17.34 5.57 -1.48
N SER A 45 -17.32 6.42 -2.50
CA SER A 45 -16.66 7.73 -2.43
C SER A 45 -17.55 8.72 -1.69
N ILE A 46 -16.94 9.57 -0.87
CA ILE A 46 -17.59 10.76 -0.31
C ILE A 46 -17.19 12.02 -1.09
N PRO A 47 -18.03 13.08 -1.10
CA PRO A 47 -17.64 14.40 -1.59
C PRO A 47 -16.40 14.93 -0.88
N PHE A 48 -15.58 15.71 -1.58
CA PHE A 48 -14.35 16.26 -1.03
C PHE A 48 -14.60 17.18 0.17
N GLU A 49 -15.66 18.00 0.12
CA GLU A 49 -16.06 18.88 1.20
C GLU A 49 -16.42 18.08 2.46
N GLU A 50 -17.11 16.95 2.31
CA GLU A 50 -17.43 16.07 3.44
C GLU A 50 -16.16 15.50 4.07
N PHE A 51 -15.19 15.07 3.25
CA PHE A 51 -13.90 14.58 3.73
C PHE A 51 -13.12 15.64 4.52
N VAL A 52 -13.08 16.89 4.03
CA VAL A 52 -12.39 17.99 4.73
C VAL A 52 -13.04 18.30 6.07
N GLU A 53 -14.37 18.32 6.15
CA GLU A 53 -15.09 18.54 7.41
C GLU A 53 -14.84 17.40 8.41
N GLN A 54 -14.77 16.15 7.95
CA GLN A 54 -14.37 15.02 8.81
C GLN A 54 -12.96 15.22 9.39
N LEU A 55 -12.00 15.63 8.58
CA LEU A 55 -10.63 15.87 9.04
C LEU A 55 -10.53 17.03 10.05
N LYS A 56 -11.28 18.12 9.83
CA LYS A 56 -11.39 19.24 10.79
C LYS A 56 -12.01 18.77 12.11
N ALA A 57 -13.08 17.97 12.06
CA ALA A 57 -13.73 17.41 13.24
C ALA A 57 -12.82 16.46 14.05
N GLU A 58 -11.93 15.74 13.36
CA GLU A 58 -10.92 14.87 13.98
C GLU A 58 -9.68 15.63 14.49
N GLY A 59 -9.58 16.95 14.26
CA GLY A 59 -8.40 17.75 14.60
C GLY A 59 -7.15 17.36 13.81
N LYS A 60 -7.32 16.75 12.62
CA LYS A 60 -6.24 16.32 11.72
C LYS A 60 -5.97 17.31 10.60
N PHE A 61 -6.75 18.39 10.54
CA PHE A 61 -6.62 19.41 9.51
C PHE A 61 -6.98 20.78 10.09
N ASP A 62 -5.98 21.65 10.18
CA ASP A 62 -6.14 23.07 10.49
C ASP A 62 -5.68 23.86 9.26
N GLU A 63 -6.51 24.79 8.80
CA GLU A 63 -6.29 25.65 7.63
C GLU A 63 -5.45 26.89 7.99
#